data_AF-A0AAV0HW92-F1
#
_entry.id   AF-A0AAV0HW92-F1
#
_cell.length_a   1.000
_cell.length_b   1.000
_cell.length_c   1.000
_cell.angle_alpha   90.00
_cell.angle_beta   90.00
_cell.angle_gamma   90.00
#
_symmetry.space_group_name_H-M   'P 1'
#
loop_
_entity.id
_entity.type
_entity.pdbx_description
1 polymer ?
#
loop_
_entity_poly.entity_id
_entity_poly.type
_entity_poly.pdbx_seq_one_letter_code
_entity_poly.pdbx_strand_id
1 'polypeptide(L)'
;MLPSAGTPLPIVPFSKPREEAGMYWGYRVRYASNISSVFKHCPFKGGYDHSIGTSEHGLKRSSSELSLPPFKHLLIAFGGLAGLEEGVEEDSSLKGTNVRKVFDSYLNTCPDQGSRTIRTEEAILISLQYFQEPINRALQRFHR
;
A
#
# COMPACT_ATOMS: atom_id res chain seq x y z
N MET A 1 31.34 -40.51 -12.22
CA MET A 1 30.21 -40.75 -11.28
C MET A 1 29.39 -39.48 -11.23
N LEU A 2 28.15 -39.53 -11.73
CA LEU A 2 27.19 -38.44 -11.55
C LEU A 2 26.81 -38.38 -10.06
N PRO A 3 26.60 -37.19 -9.46
CA PRO A 3 26.12 -37.11 -8.09
C PRO A 3 24.79 -37.87 -8.00
N SER A 4 24.63 -38.72 -6.98
CA SER A 4 23.32 -39.32 -6.66
C SER A 4 22.32 -38.17 -6.53
N ALA A 5 21.14 -38.29 -7.17
CA ALA A 5 20.08 -37.29 -7.08
C ALA A 5 19.85 -36.95 -5.60
N GLY A 6 20.31 -35.76 -5.20
CA GLY A 6 20.27 -35.32 -3.81
C GLY A 6 18.82 -35.22 -3.34
N THR A 7 18.58 -35.55 -2.07
CA THR A 7 17.27 -35.44 -1.44
C THR A 7 16.68 -34.06 -1.74
N PRO A 8 15.44 -33.96 -2.26
CA PRO A 8 14.83 -32.68 -2.54
C PRO A 8 14.77 -31.82 -1.27
N LEU A 9 15.16 -30.55 -1.38
CA LEU A 9 15.02 -29.61 -0.28
C LEU A 9 13.53 -29.40 0.05
N PRO A 10 13.18 -29.17 1.34
CA PRO A 10 11.79 -29.01 1.74
C PRO A 10 11.19 -27.71 1.16
N ILE A 11 9.95 -27.82 0.68
CA ILE A 11 9.16 -26.66 0.27
C ILE A 11 8.82 -25.84 1.53
N VAL A 12 9.01 -24.53 1.44
CA VAL A 12 8.71 -23.58 2.52
C VAL A 12 7.58 -22.63 2.11
N PRO A 13 6.87 -22.02 3.07
CA PRO A 13 5.91 -20.96 2.76
C PRO A 13 6.56 -19.82 1.98
N PHE A 14 5.81 -19.24 1.04
CA PHE A 14 6.28 -18.10 0.24
C PHE A 14 6.65 -16.87 1.07
N SER A 15 6.16 -16.77 2.32
CA SER A 15 6.48 -15.66 3.24
C SER A 15 7.87 -15.80 3.86
N LYS A 16 8.43 -17.01 3.91
CA LYS A 16 9.67 -17.33 4.62
C LYS A 16 10.87 -16.46 4.21
N PRO A 17 11.15 -16.22 2.91
CA PRO A 17 12.26 -15.35 2.51
C PRO A 17 12.14 -13.92 3.07
N ARG A 18 10.92 -13.38 3.14
CA ARG A 18 10.66 -12.04 3.68
C ARG A 18 10.72 -12.01 5.20
N GLU A 19 10.09 -12.98 5.86
CA GLU A 19 9.90 -12.96 7.32
C GLU A 19 11.15 -13.37 8.10
N GLU A 20 11.97 -14.28 7.56
CA GLU A 20 13.16 -14.77 8.26
C GLU A 20 14.46 -14.15 7.75
N ALA A 21 14.53 -13.76 6.46
CA ALA A 21 15.76 -13.25 5.84
C ALA A 21 15.66 -11.81 5.34
N GLY A 22 14.51 -11.13 5.49
CA GLY A 22 14.32 -9.75 5.05
C GLY A 22 14.39 -9.54 3.54
N MET A 23 14.29 -10.61 2.74
CA MET A 23 14.42 -10.53 1.29
C MET A 23 13.07 -10.25 0.63
N TYR A 24 13.07 -9.34 -0.35
CA TYR A 24 11.92 -9.15 -1.21
C TYR A 24 11.71 -10.39 -2.09
N TRP A 25 10.49 -10.92 -2.09
CA TRP A 25 10.13 -12.15 -2.81
C TRP A 25 8.98 -11.95 -3.79
N GLY A 26 8.93 -10.77 -4.40
CA GLY A 26 7.87 -10.38 -5.33
C GLY A 26 6.61 -9.86 -4.63
N TYR A 27 5.55 -9.73 -5.42
CA TYR A 27 4.22 -9.34 -4.99
C TYR A 27 3.19 -10.37 -5.46
N ARG A 28 1.98 -10.31 -4.88
CA ARG A 28 0.83 -11.07 -5.34
C ARG A 28 -0.19 -10.13 -5.93
N VAL A 29 -0.78 -10.53 -7.05
CA VAL A 29 -1.89 -9.80 -7.67
C VAL A 29 -3.20 -10.33 -7.09
N ARG A 30 -4.10 -9.42 -6.73
CA ARG A 30 -5.46 -9.72 -6.30
C ARG A 30 -6.42 -8.77 -7.01
N TYR A 31 -7.41 -9.34 -7.67
CA TYR A 31 -8.50 -8.57 -8.25
C TYR A 31 -9.54 -8.25 -7.18
N ALA A 32 -10.10 -7.05 -7.24
CA ALA A 32 -11.23 -6.61 -6.45
C ALA A 32 -12.22 -5.90 -7.38
N SER A 33 -13.51 -6.17 -7.23
CA SER A 33 -14.56 -5.59 -8.10
C SER A 33 -14.87 -4.13 -7.78
N ASN A 34 -14.48 -3.64 -6.61
CA ASN A 34 -14.68 -2.27 -6.13
C ASN A 34 -13.81 -2.01 -4.89
N ILE A 35 -13.80 -0.77 -4.39
CA ILE A 35 -12.96 -0.33 -3.27
C ILE A 35 -13.29 -1.08 -1.98
N SER A 36 -14.57 -1.26 -1.64
CA SER A 36 -14.95 -1.97 -0.41
C SER A 36 -14.48 -3.42 -0.41
N SER A 37 -14.44 -4.07 -1.58
CA SER A 37 -13.89 -5.42 -1.75
C SER A 37 -12.37 -5.50 -1.56
N VAL A 38 -11.65 -4.39 -1.69
CA VAL A 38 -10.23 -4.32 -1.31
C VAL A 38 -10.09 -4.61 0.18
N PHE A 39 -10.92 -3.99 1.02
CA PHE A 39 -10.89 -4.16 2.47
C PHE A 39 -11.54 -5.46 2.95
N LYS A 40 -12.77 -5.76 2.48
CA LYS A 40 -13.55 -6.94 2.91
C LYS A 40 -12.83 -8.26 2.66
N HIS A 41 -12.10 -8.36 1.55
CA HIS A 41 -11.37 -9.57 1.15
C HIS A 41 -9.86 -9.44 1.36
N CYS A 42 -9.43 -8.67 2.37
CA CYS A 42 -8.03 -8.60 2.75
C CYS A 42 -7.50 -9.99 3.15
N PRO A 43 -6.35 -10.44 2.61
CA PRO A 43 -5.80 -11.78 2.89
C PRO A 43 -5.13 -11.89 4.28
N PHE A 44 -5.00 -10.77 5.00
CA PHE A 44 -4.31 -10.73 6.28
C PHE A 44 -5.29 -10.80 7.44
N LYS A 45 -5.00 -11.65 8.43
CA LYS A 45 -5.75 -11.67 9.69
C LYS A 45 -5.55 -10.32 10.40
N GLY A 46 -6.64 -9.63 10.70
CA GLY A 46 -6.62 -8.26 11.25
C GLY A 46 -6.80 -7.17 10.19
N GLY A 47 -6.87 -7.53 8.90
CA GLY A 47 -7.07 -6.57 7.82
C GLY A 47 -5.82 -5.77 7.48
N TYR A 48 -6.01 -4.71 6.69
CA TYR A 48 -5.02 -3.64 6.58
C TYR A 48 -5.22 -2.73 7.79
N ASP A 49 -4.27 -2.75 8.73
CA ASP A 49 -4.37 -2.01 10.00
C ASP A 49 -3.93 -0.55 9.90
N HIS A 50 -3.41 -0.16 8.73
CA HIS A 50 -3.31 1.24 8.32
C HIS A 50 -3.50 1.36 6.81
N SER A 51 -4.21 2.40 6.38
CA SER A 51 -4.59 2.63 5.00
C SER A 51 -4.41 4.09 4.59
N ILE A 52 -3.82 4.30 3.42
CA ILE A 52 -3.50 5.61 2.87
C ILE A 52 -4.10 5.71 1.47
N GLY A 53 -4.95 6.70 1.22
CA GLY A 53 -5.33 7.10 -0.12
C GLY A 53 -4.45 8.27 -0.60
N THR A 54 -4.09 8.27 -1.89
CA THR A 54 -3.31 9.35 -2.50
C THR A 54 -4.18 10.22 -3.41
N SER A 55 -4.04 11.54 -3.31
CA SER A 55 -4.75 12.51 -4.18
C SER A 55 -4.07 13.87 -4.15
N GLU A 56 -4.16 14.63 -5.25
CA GLU A 56 -3.69 16.03 -5.27
C GLU A 56 -4.45 16.91 -4.25
N HIS A 57 -5.69 16.52 -3.91
CA HIS A 57 -6.50 17.17 -2.89
C HIS A 57 -6.19 16.69 -1.47
N GLY A 58 -5.30 15.70 -1.30
CA GLY A 58 -4.91 15.19 0.01
C GLY A 58 -4.20 16.21 0.90
N LEU A 59 -4.01 15.85 2.17
CA LEU A 59 -3.22 16.65 3.10
C LEU A 59 -1.77 16.73 2.60
N LYS A 60 -1.23 17.95 2.55
CA LYS A 60 0.17 18.21 2.21
C LYS A 60 1.02 18.12 3.48
N ARG A 61 1.98 17.20 3.50
CA ARG A 61 3.04 17.11 4.52
C ARG A 61 4.32 16.71 3.84
N SER A 62 5.47 17.12 4.35
CA SER A 62 6.73 16.57 3.86
C SER A 62 6.90 15.12 4.33
N SER A 63 7.71 14.34 3.61
CA SER A 63 8.03 12.96 3.98
C SER A 63 8.70 12.90 5.37
N SER A 64 9.53 13.87 5.72
CA SER A 64 10.19 13.96 7.03
C SER A 64 9.21 14.25 8.17
N GLU A 65 8.15 15.03 7.92
CA GLU A 65 7.11 15.37 8.93
C GLU A 65 6.03 14.29 9.09
N LEU A 66 5.86 13.42 8.09
CA LEU A 66 4.80 12.42 8.14
C LEU A 66 5.12 11.30 9.14
N SER A 67 4.42 11.27 10.27
CA SER A 67 4.48 10.15 11.21
C SER A 67 3.36 9.15 10.92
N LEU A 68 3.74 7.91 10.58
CA LEU A 68 2.80 6.79 10.51
C LEU A 68 2.71 6.10 11.88
N PRO A 69 1.52 5.60 12.29
CA PRO A 69 1.41 4.73 13.45
C PRO A 69 2.16 3.41 13.20
N PRO A 70 2.51 2.64 14.23
CA PRO A 70 2.94 1.26 14.06
C PRO A 70 1.85 0.46 13.31
N PHE A 71 2.24 -0.31 12.31
CA PHE A 71 1.33 -1.12 11.50
C PHE A 71 1.99 -2.46 11.15
N LYS A 72 1.18 -3.47 10.87
CA LYS A 72 1.60 -4.77 10.36
C LYS A 72 1.30 -4.92 8.86
N HIS A 73 0.22 -4.32 8.39
CA HIS A 73 -0.31 -4.46 7.03
C HIS A 73 -0.78 -3.10 6.50
N LEU A 74 0.14 -2.35 5.88
CA LEU A 74 -0.15 -1.07 5.23
C LEU A 74 -0.79 -1.26 3.84
N LEU A 75 -1.88 -0.55 3.58
CA LEU A 75 -2.46 -0.37 2.25
C LEU A 75 -2.19 1.05 1.74
N ILE A 76 -1.69 1.18 0.52
CA ILE A 76 -1.58 2.46 -0.19
C ILE A 76 -2.44 2.35 -1.45
N ALA A 77 -3.45 3.20 -1.57
CA ALA A 77 -4.41 3.21 -2.66
C ALA A 77 -4.17 4.40 -3.60
N PHE A 78 -4.24 4.12 -4.91
CA PHE A 78 -4.06 5.08 -5.98
C PHE A 78 -5.32 5.13 -6.85
N GLY A 79 -5.72 6.34 -7.22
CA GLY A 79 -6.85 6.58 -8.12
C GLY A 79 -6.47 6.46 -9.59
N GLY A 80 -7.50 6.36 -10.44
CA GLY A 80 -7.39 6.52 -11.88
C GLY A 80 -7.43 7.98 -12.31
N LEU A 81 -7.88 8.25 -13.53
CA LEU A 81 -7.98 9.60 -14.09
C LEU A 81 -8.88 10.53 -13.24
N ALA A 82 -9.99 10.01 -12.71
CA ALA A 82 -10.91 10.76 -11.86
C ALA A 82 -10.65 10.58 -10.36
N GLY A 83 -9.47 10.06 -9.98
CA GLY A 83 -9.09 9.88 -8.59
C GLY A 83 -9.71 8.64 -7.93
N LEU A 84 -9.63 8.59 -6.60
CA LEU A 84 -10.26 7.53 -5.79
C LEU A 84 -11.74 7.83 -5.53
N GLU A 85 -12.12 9.10 -5.69
CA GLU A 85 -13.46 9.64 -5.53
C GLU A 85 -14.45 8.91 -6.45
N GLU A 86 -14.09 8.68 -7.71
CA GLU A 86 -14.91 7.94 -8.68
C GLU A 86 -15.19 6.52 -8.20
N GLY A 87 -14.15 5.77 -7.80
CA GLY A 87 -14.32 4.40 -7.31
C GLY A 87 -15.11 4.30 -6.01
N VAL A 88 -15.14 5.37 -5.19
CA VAL A 88 -15.99 5.44 -3.98
C VAL A 88 -17.43 5.68 -4.36
N GLU A 89 -17.70 6.56 -5.33
CA GLU A 89 -19.07 6.89 -5.76
C GLU A 89 -19.75 5.73 -6.51
N GLU A 90 -18.97 4.93 -7.25
CA GLU A 90 -19.46 3.73 -7.95
C GLU A 90 -19.67 2.53 -7.02
N ASP A 91 -18.99 2.48 -5.87
CA ASP A 91 -19.18 1.40 -4.89
C ASP A 91 -20.45 1.62 -4.08
N SER A 92 -21.49 0.83 -4.37
CA SER A 92 -22.78 0.86 -3.65
C SER A 92 -22.68 0.83 -2.11
N SER A 93 -21.62 0.26 -1.54
CA SER A 93 -21.43 0.21 -0.09
C SER A 93 -20.68 1.41 0.50
N LEU A 94 -20.09 2.25 -0.35
CA LEU A 94 -19.39 3.48 0.02
C LEU A 94 -20.03 4.73 -0.60
N LYS A 95 -21.02 4.57 -1.48
CA LYS A 95 -21.68 5.67 -2.19
C LYS A 95 -22.13 6.80 -1.26
N GLY A 96 -21.83 8.04 -1.63
CA GLY A 96 -22.10 9.22 -0.80
C GLY A 96 -21.15 9.39 0.40
N THR A 97 -20.19 8.49 0.60
CA THR A 97 -19.14 8.65 1.61
C THR A 97 -18.05 9.56 1.09
N ASN A 98 -17.58 10.49 1.93
CA ASN A 98 -16.39 11.27 1.61
C ASN A 98 -15.17 10.32 1.55
N VAL A 99 -14.45 10.29 0.42
CA VAL A 99 -13.26 9.45 0.22
C VAL A 99 -12.23 9.55 1.36
N ARG A 100 -12.09 10.72 2.00
CA ARG A 100 -11.16 10.93 3.12
C ARG A 100 -11.53 10.12 4.37
N LYS A 101 -12.77 9.66 4.47
CA LYS A 101 -13.25 8.79 5.57
C LYS A 101 -13.11 7.31 5.25
N VAL A 102 -12.75 6.95 4.01
CA VAL A 102 -12.55 5.55 3.58
C VAL A 102 -11.15 5.05 3.98
N PHE A 103 -10.19 5.97 4.12
CA PHE A 103 -8.80 5.67 4.48
C PHE A 103 -8.43 6.33 5.81
N ASP A 104 -7.46 5.78 6.54
CA ASP A 104 -6.94 6.37 7.77
C ASP A 104 -6.19 7.68 7.51
N SER A 105 -5.62 7.84 6.31
CA SER A 105 -4.99 9.07 5.84
C SER A 105 -5.23 9.27 4.36
N TYR A 106 -5.36 10.54 3.96
CA TYR A 106 -5.56 10.93 2.56
C TYR A 106 -4.58 12.04 2.20
N LEU A 107 -3.55 11.72 1.41
CA LEU A 107 -2.32 12.52 1.32
C LEU A 107 -2.02 12.96 -0.11
N ASN A 108 -1.45 14.16 -0.23
CA ASN A 108 -0.79 14.61 -1.44
C ASN A 108 0.72 14.36 -1.30
N THR A 109 1.25 13.46 -2.12
CA THR A 109 2.65 13.02 -2.12
C THR A 109 3.55 13.81 -3.07
N CYS A 110 2.98 14.71 -3.89
CA CYS A 110 3.68 15.59 -4.81
C CYS A 110 3.04 16.98 -4.77
N PRO A 111 3.20 17.72 -3.66
CA PRO A 111 2.70 19.09 -3.59
C PRO A 111 3.34 19.94 -4.68
N ASP A 112 2.56 20.87 -5.21
CA ASP A 112 3.00 21.86 -6.20
C ASP A 112 3.53 21.22 -7.49
N GLN A 113 2.91 20.09 -7.87
CA GLN A 113 3.14 19.42 -9.14
C GLN A 113 3.08 20.40 -10.33
N GLY A 114 4.07 20.32 -11.22
CA GLY A 114 4.16 21.18 -12.40
C GLY A 114 3.27 20.76 -13.57
N SER A 115 2.61 19.60 -13.46
CA SER A 115 1.63 19.11 -14.42
C SER A 115 0.22 19.23 -13.86
N ARG A 116 -0.78 19.37 -14.75
CA ARG A 116 -2.19 19.32 -14.34
C ARG A 116 -2.58 17.96 -13.77
N THR A 117 -1.96 16.89 -14.25
CA THR A 117 -2.23 15.52 -13.81
C THR A 117 -0.92 14.76 -13.71
N ILE A 118 -0.79 13.97 -12.65
CA ILE A 118 0.23 12.92 -12.52
C ILE A 118 -0.49 11.61 -12.82
N ARG A 119 -0.01 10.86 -13.82
CA ARG A 119 -0.65 9.60 -14.20
C ARG A 119 -0.39 8.55 -13.11
N THR A 120 -1.27 7.56 -12.97
CA THR A 120 -1.22 6.61 -11.85
C THR A 120 0.13 5.90 -11.74
N GLU A 121 0.77 5.49 -12.84
CA GLU A 121 2.07 4.82 -12.78
C GLU A 121 3.24 5.75 -12.42
N GLU A 122 3.17 7.05 -12.74
CA GLU A 122 4.07 8.07 -12.20
C GLU A 122 3.83 8.29 -10.70
N ALA A 123 2.56 8.39 -10.29
CA ALA A 123 2.14 8.62 -8.91
C ALA A 123 2.59 7.48 -7.98
N ILE A 124 2.57 6.23 -8.45
CA ILE A 124 3.06 5.07 -7.68
C ILE A 124 4.53 5.28 -7.31
N LEU A 125 5.40 5.60 -8.27
CA LEU A 125 6.83 5.76 -8.01
C LEU A 125 7.11 6.95 -7.09
N ILE A 126 6.49 8.10 -7.34
CA ILE A 126 6.65 9.30 -6.51
C ILE A 126 6.22 9.01 -5.08
N SER A 127 5.06 8.39 -4.92
CA SER A 127 4.47 8.14 -3.61
C SER A 127 5.25 7.08 -2.82
N LEU A 128 5.69 5.99 -3.45
CA LEU A 128 6.49 4.97 -2.76
C LEU A 128 7.84 5.52 -2.29
N GLN A 129 8.48 6.39 -3.08
CA GLN A 129 9.68 7.10 -2.64
C GLN A 129 9.38 8.06 -1.48
N TYR A 130 8.28 8.82 -1.58
CA TYR A 130 7.82 9.70 -0.51
C TYR A 130 7.55 8.94 0.80
N PHE A 131 6.99 7.73 0.75
CA PHE A 131 6.66 6.93 1.94
C PHE A 131 7.84 6.12 2.50
N GLN A 132 8.97 6.01 1.79
CA GLN A 132 10.11 5.20 2.22
C GLN A 132 10.59 5.58 3.63
N GLU A 133 10.83 6.86 3.88
CA GLU A 133 11.32 7.34 5.19
C GLU A 133 10.26 7.18 6.30
N PRO A 134 8.99 7.63 6.13
CA PRO A 134 7.91 7.38 7.10
C PRO A 134 7.71 5.91 7.47
N ILE A 135 7.73 5.02 6.47
CA ILE A 135 7.55 3.58 6.66
C ILE A 135 8.73 3.02 7.47
N ASN A 136 9.97 3.37 7.09
CA ASN A 136 11.15 2.90 7.81
C ASN A 136 11.14 3.36 9.28
N ARG A 137 10.75 4.62 9.55
CA ARG A 137 10.60 5.12 10.93
C ARG A 137 9.53 4.33 11.71
N ALA A 138 8.40 4.00 11.09
CA ALA A 138 7.35 3.22 11.73
C ALA A 138 7.80 1.78 12.02
N LEU A 139 8.54 1.14 11.10
CA LEU A 139 9.04 -0.23 11.26
C LEU A 139 10.15 -0.35 12.32
N GLN A 140 11.02 0.65 12.45
CA GLN A 140 12.07 0.67 13.49
C GLN A 140 11.50 0.70 14.91
N ARG A 141 10.28 1.21 15.12
CA ARG A 141 9.62 1.24 16.43
C ARG A 141 9.24 -0.16 16.95
N PHE A 142 9.24 -1.18 16.10
CA PHE A 142 9.01 -2.57 16.52
C PHE A 142 10.28 -3.27 17.04
N HIS A 143 11.45 -2.68 16.84
CA HIS A 143 12.76 -3.25 17.21
C HIS A 143 13.36 -2.59 18.46
N ARG A 144 12.58 -1.76 19.17
CA ARG A 144 12.90 -1.25 20.51
C ARG A 144 11.97 -1.91 21.51
#